data_AF-R8MDV0-F1
#
_entry.id   AF-R8MDV0-F1
#
_cell.length_a   1.000
_cell.length_b   1.000
_cell.length_c   1.000
_cell.angle_alpha   90.00
_cell.angle_beta   90.00
_cell.angle_gamma   90.00
#
_symmetry.space_group_name_H-M   'P 1'
#
loop_
_entity.id
_entity.type
_entity.pdbx_description
1 polymer ?
#
loop_
_entity_poly.entity_id
_entity_poly.type
_entity_poly.pdbx_seq_one_letter_code
_entity_poly.pdbx_strand_id
1 'polypeptide(L)' 'MKKLKRNAIQCRKCGDVIESKFTRDFKYCSCGSVGVDGGLEYARMQGNLENIIELHEFEEKEGQA' A
#
# COMPACT_ATOMS: atom_id res chain seq x y z
N MET A 1 5.88 15.41 9.25
CA MET A 1 5.91 14.07 8.63
C MET A 1 4.61 13.38 8.96
N LYS A 2 3.81 13.05 7.93
CA LYS A 2 2.62 12.19 8.08
C LYS A 2 3.13 10.75 8.16
N LYS A 3 2.75 10.01 9.19
CA LYS A 3 3.16 8.61 9.36
C LYS A 3 2.17 7.73 8.61
N LEU A 4 2.66 6.80 7.81
CA LEU A 4 1.81 5.86 7.09
C LEU A 4 1.20 4.90 8.13
N LYS A 5 -0.13 4.87 8.21
CA LYS A 5 -0.90 4.00 9.11
C LYS A 5 -1.20 2.66 8.46
N ARG A 6 -1.44 2.67 7.15
CA ARG A 6 -1.75 1.47 6.37
C ARG A 6 -1.17 1.57 4.97
N ASN A 7 -0.44 0.53 4.57
CA ASN A 7 0.12 0.41 3.24
C ASN A 7 -0.59 -0.68 2.45
N ALA A 8 -1.76 -0.34 1.91
CA ALA A 8 -2.58 -1.26 1.14
C ALA A 8 -2.84 -0.72 -0.27
N ILE A 9 -2.92 -1.64 -1.23
CA ILE A 9 -3.38 -1.36 -2.58
C ILE A 9 -4.36 -2.44 -3.02
N GLN A 10 -5.24 -2.09 -3.97
CA GLN A 10 -6.12 -3.04 -4.62
C GLN A 10 -5.78 -3.17 -6.10
N CYS A 11 -5.73 -4.40 -6.58
CA CYS A 11 -5.58 -4.68 -8.00
C CYS A 11 -6.90 -4.46 -8.72
N ARG A 12 -6.94 -3.55 -9.69
CA ARG A 12 -8.10 -3.34 -10.56
C ARG A 12 -8.38 -4.54 -11.47
N LYS A 13 -7.35 -5.35 -11.74
CA LYS A 13 -7.39 -6.44 -12.71
C LYS A 13 -8.03 -7.71 -12.15
N CYS A 14 -7.63 -8.15 -10.96
CA CYS A 14 -8.19 -9.32 -10.30
C CYS A 14 -9.06 -9.00 -9.08
N GLY A 15 -9.07 -7.75 -8.61
CA GLY A 15 -9.82 -7.32 -7.43
C GLY A 15 -9.11 -7.54 -6.10
N ASP A 16 -7.93 -8.19 -6.08
CA ASP A 16 -7.23 -8.51 -4.83
C ASP A 16 -6.77 -7.27 -4.08
N VAL A 17 -7.01 -7.26 -2.78
CA VAL A 17 -6.47 -6.27 -1.85
C VAL A 17 -5.24 -6.86 -1.18
N ILE A 18 -4.10 -6.19 -1.35
CA ILE A 18 -2.83 -6.60 -0.76
C ILE A 18 -2.32 -5.48 0.15
N GLU A 19 -1.70 -5.88 1.26
CA GLU A 19 -1.24 -4.97 2.30
C GLU A 19 0.15 -5.37 2.78
N SER A 20 1.08 -4.41 2.79
CA SER A 20 2.42 -4.57 3.36
C SER A 20 2.41 -4.10 4.81
N LYS A 21 2.69 -4.99 5.76
CA LYS A 21 2.63 -4.67 7.21
C LYS A 21 3.99 -4.34 7.81
N PHE A 22 5.06 -4.89 7.25
CA PHE A 22 6.42 -4.79 7.80
C PHE A 22 7.42 -4.34 6.73
N THR A 23 8.55 -3.76 7.16
CA THR A 23 9.65 -3.42 6.25
C THR A 23 10.17 -4.70 5.61
N ARG A 24 10.21 -4.75 4.27
CA ARG A 24 10.49 -5.94 3.43
C ARG A 24 9.37 -6.99 3.36
N ASP A 25 8.13 -6.61 3.68
CA ASP A 25 6.95 -7.45 3.46
C ASP A 25 6.37 -7.23 2.07
N PHE A 26 7.07 -7.73 1.05
CA PHE A 26 6.64 -7.61 -0.33
C PHE A 26 5.42 -8.52 -0.58
N LYS A 27 4.30 -7.93 -1.01
CA LYS A 27 3.08 -8.66 -1.42
C LYS A 27 2.78 -8.44 -2.89
N TYR A 28 2.25 -9.47 -3.56
CA TYR A 28 1.70 -9.40 -4.92
C TYR A 28 0.23 -9.80 -4.91
N CYS A 29 -0.57 -9.27 -5.83
CA CYS A 29 -1.89 -9.84 -6.13
C CYS A 29 -1.72 -11.30 -6.60
N SER A 30 -2.77 -12.10 -6.49
CA SER A 30 -2.82 -13.47 -7.05
C SER A 30 -2.57 -13.48 -8.56
N CYS A 31 -2.82 -12.36 -9.23
CA CYS A 31 -2.59 -12.16 -10.65
C CYS A 31 -1.15 -11.82 -11.05
N GLY A 32 -0.27 -11.55 -10.08
CA GLY A 32 1.10 -11.03 -10.29
C GLY A 32 1.21 -9.68 -11.00
N SER A 33 0.10 -8.98 -11.30
CA SER A 33 0.10 -7.74 -12.07
C SER A 33 0.49 -6.50 -11.25
N VAL A 34 0.23 -6.51 -9.94
CA VAL A 34 0.56 -5.41 -9.02
C VAL A 34 1.08 -5.94 -7.70
N GLY A 35 1.97 -5.18 -7.05
CA GLY A 35 2.57 -5.51 -5.76
C GLY A 35 2.81 -4.28 -4.89
N VAL A 36 2.93 -4.49 -3.58
CA VAL A 36 3.19 -3.46 -2.57
C VAL A 36 4.25 -3.93 -1.57
N ASP A 37 5.12 -3.00 -1.16
CA ASP A 37 6.20 -3.23 -0.20
C ASP A 37 6.46 -1.97 0.64
N GLY A 38 7.24 -2.14 1.72
CA GLY A 38 7.77 -1.05 2.54
C GLY A 38 7.06 -0.87 3.89
N GLY A 39 6.09 -1.73 4.22
CA GLY A 39 5.41 -1.70 5.50
C GLY A 39 4.80 -0.33 5.81
N LEU A 40 5.01 0.16 7.03
CA LEU A 40 4.56 1.49 7.47
C LEU A 40 5.64 2.58 7.35
N GLU A 41 6.84 2.23 6.88
CA GLU A 41 7.93 3.19 6.74
C GLU A 41 7.87 3.93 5.40
N TYR A 42 7.54 3.21 4.32
CA TYR A 42 7.34 3.79 3.00
C TYR A 42 6.35 2.96 2.19
N ALA A 43 5.61 3.61 1.29
CA ALA A 43 4.77 2.92 0.32
C ALA A 43 5.55 2.75 -0.98
N ARG A 44 5.86 1.51 -1.35
CA ARG A 44 6.43 1.17 -2.65
C ARG A 44 5.47 0.28 -3.41
N MET A 45 4.99 0.76 -4.54
CA MET A 45 4.11 0.01 -5.44
C MET A 45 4.90 -0.48 -6.65
N GLN A 46 4.54 -1.66 -7.14
CA GLN A 46 5.13 -2.29 -8.32
C GLN A 46 4.02 -2.72 -9.28
N GLY A 47 4.21 -2.51 -10.58
CA GLY A 47 3.23 -2.86 -11.61
C GLY A 47 2.75 -1.64 -12.40
N ASN A 48 1.70 -1.83 -13.21
CA ASN A 48 1.10 -0.73 -13.97
C ASN A 48 0.14 0.07 -13.07
N LEU A 49 0.38 1.38 -12.95
CA LEU A 49 -0.41 2.34 -12.17
C LEU A 49 -1.91 2.33 -12.52
N GLU A 50 -2.28 2.06 -13.77
CA GLU A 50 -3.68 1.98 -14.19
C GLU A 50 -4.45 0.82 -13.52
N ASN A 51 -3.72 -0.21 -13.09
CA ASN A 51 -4.26 -1.37 -12.39
C ASN A 51 -4.14 -1.27 -10.87
N ILE A 52 -3.61 -0.16 -10.35
CA ILE A 52 -3.37 0.05 -8.93
C ILE A 52 -4.43 1.03 -8.41
N ILE A 53 -5.12 0.61 -7.35
CA ILE A 53 -6.01 1.46 -6.57
C ILE A 53 -5.32 1.67 -5.23
N GLU A 54 -4.90 2.90 -4.95
CA GLU A 54 -4.23 3.27 -3.71
C GLU A 54 -5.22 3.28 -2.54
N LEU A 55 -4.93 2.49 -1.50
CA LEU A 55 -5.71 2.40 -0.27
C LEU A 55 -4.85 2.76 0.96
N HIS A 56 -3.88 3.66 0.76
CA HIS A 56 -2.98 4.12 1.80
C HIS A 56 -3.73 4.96 2.84
N GLU A 57 -3.61 4.60 4.12
CA GLU A 57 -4.10 5.41 5.23
C GLU A 57 -2.91 6.07 5.93
N PHE A 58 -3.03 7.34 6.25
CA PHE A 58 -2.02 8.09 6.98
C PHE A 58 -2.56 8.49 8.36
N GLU A 59 -1.69 8.51 9.37
CA GLU A 59 -2.05 9.05 10.68
C GLU A 59 -2.31 10.56 10.52
N GLU A 60 -3.54 10.97 10.85
CA GLU A 60 -3.87 12.38 11.03
C GLU A 60 -3.14 12.84 12.28
N LYS A 61 -2.27 13.86 12.15
CA LYS A 61 -1.72 14.51 13.33
C LYS A 61 -2.88 15.24 14.00
N GLU A 62 -3.40 14.70 15.10
CA GLU A 62 -4.15 15.51 16.05
C GLU A 62 -3.28 16.72 16.40
N GLY A 63 -3.81 17.90 16.08
CA GLY A 63 -3.18 19.17 16.36
C GLY A 63 -2.80 19.22 17.83
N GLN A 64 -1.53 19.49 18.10
CA GLN A 64 -1.11 19.94 19.42
C GLN A 64 -1.74 21.32 19.61
N ALA A 65 -2.82 21.37 20.38
CA ALA A 65 -3.36 22.59 20.97
C ALA A 65 -2.36 23.17 21.97
#